data_AF-A0A2I0NAT9-F1
#
_entry.id   AF-A0A2I0NAT9-F1
#
_cell.length_a   1.000
_cell.length_b   1.000
_cell.length_c   1.000
_cell.angle_alpha   90.00
_cell.angle_beta   90.00
_cell.angle_gamma   90.00
#
_symmetry.space_group_name_H-M   'P 1'
#
loop_
_entity.id
_entity.type
_entity.pdbx_description
1 polymer ?
#
loop_
_entity_poly.entity_id
_entity_poly.type
_entity_poly.pdbx_seq_one_letter_code
_entity_poly.pdbx_strand_id
1 'polypeptide(L)'
;MRKNFYVFLNIDAVLLDPSLNILNSEKSNAKNGATMQFNTVCVEALKFLFEELTKHYDVNLVISSDWKSDMAQVISALYEHDLMAVKKVEATRNSSFNIRGLEIKDYLKDKEDKENFLIIDNETTDIVSFVNKDKILKTVSNKDVLNKKQIENYLVKLGLMKKGEKNLQDNLVKDELILG
;
A
#
# COMPACT_ATOMS: atom_id res chain seq x y z
N MET A 1 -18.51 3.49 -17.26
CA MET A 1 -18.12 3.11 -15.89
C MET A 1 -16.60 3.10 -15.82
N ARG A 2 -15.97 3.58 -14.73
CA ARG A 2 -14.51 3.47 -14.58
C ARG A 2 -14.14 2.01 -14.34
N LYS A 3 -12.96 1.60 -14.82
CA LYS A 3 -12.43 0.25 -14.59
C LYS A 3 -11.99 0.11 -13.13
N ASN A 4 -12.06 -1.10 -12.60
CA ASN A 4 -11.50 -1.38 -11.28
C ASN A 4 -9.96 -1.43 -11.33
N PHE A 5 -9.33 -1.06 -10.22
CA PHE A 5 -7.91 -1.27 -9.98
C PHE A 5 -7.71 -1.84 -8.57
N TYR A 6 -6.96 -2.93 -8.44
CA TYR A 6 -6.76 -3.63 -7.16
C TYR A 6 -5.35 -3.37 -6.61
N VAL A 7 -5.25 -2.84 -5.40
CA VAL A 7 -3.97 -2.68 -4.71
C VAL A 7 -3.90 -3.70 -3.58
N PHE A 8 -3.07 -4.72 -3.72
CA PHE A 8 -2.78 -5.71 -2.68
C PHE A 8 -1.67 -5.19 -1.77
N LEU A 9 -1.94 -5.10 -0.47
CA LEU A 9 -1.03 -4.48 0.49
C LEU A 9 -0.64 -5.45 1.61
N ASN A 10 0.66 -5.64 1.81
CA ASN A 10 1.19 -6.26 3.01
C ASN A 10 1.48 -5.20 4.10
N ILE A 11 0.64 -5.10 5.13
CA ILE A 11 0.74 -4.05 6.17
C ILE A 11 2.05 -4.13 6.96
N ASP A 12 2.44 -5.31 7.45
CA ASP A 12 3.54 -5.45 8.42
C ASP A 12 4.86 -4.89 7.91
N ALA A 13 5.11 -5.10 6.63
CA ALA A 13 6.41 -4.80 6.05
C ALA A 13 6.41 -3.56 5.15
N VAL A 14 5.25 -2.94 4.96
CA VAL A 14 5.11 -1.74 4.15
C VAL A 14 4.73 -0.55 5.02
N LEU A 15 3.77 -0.72 5.92
CA LEU A 15 3.18 0.37 6.69
C LEU A 15 3.71 0.45 8.11
N LEU A 16 3.97 -0.66 8.80
CA LEU A 16 4.37 -0.57 10.20
C LEU A 16 5.74 0.07 10.36
N ASP A 17 5.88 0.95 11.35
CA ASP A 17 7.17 1.55 11.70
C ASP A 17 8.01 0.57 12.54
N PRO A 18 9.11 0.02 12.00
CA PRO A 18 9.95 -0.92 12.72
C PRO A 18 10.68 -0.26 13.90
N SER A 19 10.87 1.06 13.90
CA SER A 19 11.51 1.79 15.01
C SER A 19 10.60 1.92 16.24
N LEU A 20 9.28 1.90 16.03
CA LEU A 20 8.27 2.01 17.09
C LEU A 20 7.81 0.64 17.58
N ASN A 21 7.93 -0.40 16.75
CA ASN A 21 7.62 -1.78 17.13
C ASN A 21 8.62 -2.40 18.14
N ILE A 22 9.88 -1.96 18.13
CA ILE A 22 10.88 -2.42 19.11
C ILE A 22 10.46 -2.02 20.54
N LEU A 23 9.91 -0.82 20.72
CA LEU A 23 9.45 -0.31 22.02
C LEU A 23 8.22 -1.04 22.58
N ASN A 24 7.36 -1.59 21.72
CA ASN A 24 6.16 -2.32 22.14
C ASN A 24 6.43 -3.80 22.44
N SER A 25 7.47 -4.39 21.83
CA SER A 25 7.87 -5.78 22.06
C SER A 25 8.45 -6.03 23.46
N GLU A 26 9.07 -5.02 24.07
CA GLU A 26 9.60 -5.12 25.44
C GLU A 26 8.53 -4.90 26.53
N LYS A 27 7.32 -4.45 26.16
CA LYS A 27 6.29 -4.04 27.15
C LYS A 27 4.94 -4.73 27.08
N SER A 28 4.65 -5.65 26.14
CA SER A 28 3.34 -6.29 26.17
C SER A 28 3.28 -7.71 25.60
N ASN A 29 2.98 -8.66 26.49
CA ASN A 29 2.29 -9.92 26.17
C ASN A 29 0.80 -9.69 25.83
N ALA A 30 0.43 -8.50 25.34
CA ALA A 30 -0.96 -8.13 25.10
C ALA A 30 -1.14 -7.73 23.64
N LYS A 31 -1.68 -8.65 22.84
CA LYS A 31 -2.36 -8.32 21.58
C LYS A 31 -3.55 -7.36 21.77
N ASN A 32 -3.94 -7.07 23.02
CA ASN A 32 -5.01 -6.17 23.38
C ASN A 32 -4.45 -4.78 23.68
N GLY A 33 -4.23 -3.97 22.63
CA GLY A 33 -3.94 -2.53 22.79
C GLY A 33 -2.76 -1.98 22.00
N ALA A 34 -2.07 -2.78 21.18
CA ALA A 34 -1.07 -2.25 20.26
C ALA A 34 -1.77 -1.44 19.16
N THR A 35 -1.70 -0.10 19.23
CA THR A 35 -2.11 0.75 18.13
C THR A 35 -1.17 0.51 16.95
N MET A 36 -1.74 0.28 15.75
CA MET A 36 -0.94 0.20 14.53
C MET A 36 -0.30 1.56 14.31
N GLN A 37 1.01 1.68 14.52
CA GLN A 37 1.73 2.90 14.20
C GLN A 37 2.33 2.76 12.81
N PHE A 38 1.81 3.55 11.89
CA PHE A 38 2.31 3.56 10.52
C PHE A 38 3.48 4.52 10.35
N ASN A 39 4.43 4.11 9.51
CA ASN A 39 5.52 4.94 9.05
C ASN A 39 4.97 6.05 8.13
N THR A 40 5.16 7.31 8.52
CA THR A 40 4.59 8.48 7.81
C THR A 40 5.00 8.55 6.34
N VAL A 41 6.25 8.21 6.00
CA VAL A 41 6.74 8.23 4.61
C VAL A 41 5.97 7.22 3.75
N CYS A 42 5.66 6.06 4.31
CA CYS A 42 4.91 5.01 3.62
C CYS A 42 3.42 5.41 3.46
N VAL A 43 2.85 6.04 4.49
CA VAL A 43 1.48 6.58 4.44
C VAL A 43 1.37 7.65 3.35
N GLU A 44 2.27 8.62 3.32
CA GLU A 44 2.28 9.68 2.30
C GLU A 44 2.44 9.12 0.88
N ALA A 45 3.32 8.11 0.71
CA ALA A 45 3.48 7.43 -0.57
C ALA A 45 2.19 6.71 -1.01
N LEU A 46 1.49 6.04 -0.10
CA LEU A 46 0.20 5.38 -0.41
C LEU A 46 -0.92 6.38 -0.67
N LYS A 47 -1.01 7.47 0.08
CA LYS A 47 -1.95 8.57 -0.21
C LYS A 47 -1.76 9.08 -1.62
N PHE A 48 -0.51 9.41 -1.98
CA PHE A 48 -0.17 9.84 -3.34
C PHE A 48 -0.54 8.79 -4.40
N LEU A 49 -0.25 7.51 -4.16
CA LEU A 49 -0.67 6.43 -5.06
C LEU A 49 -2.20 6.41 -5.26
N PHE A 50 -2.97 6.47 -4.18
CA PHE A 50 -4.43 6.41 -4.25
C PHE A 50 -5.02 7.66 -4.92
N GLU A 51 -4.49 8.85 -4.63
CA GLU A 51 -4.88 10.09 -5.29
C GLU A 51 -4.67 10.01 -6.80
N GLU A 52 -3.54 9.48 -7.27
CA GLU A 52 -3.28 9.37 -8.70
C GLU A 52 -4.10 8.27 -9.36
N LEU A 53 -4.22 7.09 -8.74
CA LEU A 53 -5.01 5.99 -9.31
C LEU A 53 -6.52 6.31 -9.36
N THR A 54 -7.07 6.96 -8.33
CA THR A 54 -8.52 7.28 -8.27
C THR A 54 -8.99 8.29 -9.30
N LYS A 55 -8.08 9.07 -9.91
CA LYS A 55 -8.39 9.92 -11.08
C LYS A 55 -8.84 9.09 -12.28
N HIS A 56 -8.34 7.86 -12.41
CA HIS A 56 -8.53 7.02 -13.59
C HIS A 56 -9.35 5.75 -13.32
N TYR A 57 -9.34 5.26 -12.09
CA TYR A 57 -9.89 3.96 -11.71
C TYR A 57 -10.78 4.00 -10.48
N ASP A 58 -11.60 2.98 -10.36
CA ASP A 58 -12.27 2.60 -9.12
C ASP A 58 -11.30 1.73 -8.29
N VAL A 59 -10.55 2.36 -7.38
CA VAL A 59 -9.49 1.70 -6.61
C VAL A 59 -10.07 0.88 -5.46
N ASN A 60 -9.72 -0.40 -5.38
CA ASN A 60 -10.04 -1.29 -4.26
C ASN A 60 -8.73 -1.67 -3.56
N LEU A 61 -8.62 -1.34 -2.26
CA LEU A 61 -7.51 -1.78 -1.42
C LEU A 61 -7.80 -3.18 -0.91
N VAL A 62 -6.88 -4.11 -1.10
CA VAL A 62 -7.02 -5.51 -0.70
C VAL A 62 -5.90 -5.86 0.27
N ILE A 63 -6.26 -6.18 1.51
CA ILE A 63 -5.29 -6.55 2.53
C ILE A 63 -4.82 -7.99 2.27
N SER A 64 -3.51 -8.13 2.06
CA SER A 64 -2.82 -9.40 1.79
C SER A 64 -1.66 -9.58 2.78
N SER A 65 -1.96 -9.41 4.07
CA SER A 65 -1.05 -9.61 5.21
C SER A 65 -1.67 -10.55 6.24
N ASP A 66 -1.01 -10.77 7.38
CA ASP A 66 -1.58 -11.51 8.51
C ASP A 66 -2.70 -10.71 9.20
N TRP A 67 -2.67 -9.38 9.09
CA TRP A 67 -3.72 -8.49 9.63
C TRP A 67 -5.10 -8.65 8.99
N LYS A 68 -5.22 -9.43 7.91
CA LYS A 68 -6.53 -9.79 7.34
C LYS A 68 -7.43 -10.54 8.33
N SER A 69 -6.88 -11.11 9.41
CA SER A 69 -7.68 -11.70 10.50
C SER A 69 -8.37 -10.67 11.40
N ASP A 70 -7.90 -9.42 11.41
CA ASP A 70 -8.47 -8.32 12.21
C ASP A 70 -8.73 -7.08 11.35
N MET A 71 -9.67 -7.23 10.41
CA MET A 71 -10.04 -6.14 9.51
C MET A 71 -10.64 -4.92 10.24
N ALA A 72 -11.20 -5.11 11.44
CA ALA A 72 -11.72 -3.99 12.23
C ALA A 72 -10.58 -3.05 12.66
N GLN A 73 -9.49 -3.62 13.18
CA GLN A 73 -8.31 -2.85 13.54
C GLN A 73 -7.65 -2.22 12.31
N VAL A 74 -7.55 -2.96 11.20
CA VAL A 74 -7.00 -2.42 9.95
C VAL A 74 -7.81 -1.22 9.46
N ILE A 75 -9.13 -1.32 9.42
CA ILE A 75 -10.01 -0.23 8.95
C ILE A 75 -9.88 0.99 9.87
N SER A 76 -9.81 0.80 11.20
CA SER A 76 -9.58 1.90 12.14
C SER A 76 -8.27 2.63 11.85
N ALA A 77 -7.17 1.89 11.69
CA ALA A 77 -5.86 2.46 11.42
C ALA A 77 -5.81 3.18 10.05
N LEU A 78 -6.41 2.59 9.00
CA LEU A 78 -6.50 3.23 7.69
C LEU A 78 -7.29 4.54 7.76
N TYR A 79 -8.37 4.59 8.56
CA TYR A 79 -9.16 5.79 8.76
C TYR A 79 -8.37 6.88 9.51
N GLU A 80 -7.70 6.53 10.60
CA GLU A 80 -6.88 7.44 11.41
C GLU A 80 -5.73 8.08 10.61
N HIS A 81 -5.26 7.41 9.55
CA HIS A 81 -4.18 7.87 8.68
C HIS A 81 -4.68 8.40 7.32
N ASP A 82 -5.97 8.68 7.15
CA ASP A 82 -6.63 9.12 5.89
C ASP A 82 -6.31 8.27 4.64
N LEU A 83 -6.17 6.96 4.80
CA LEU A 83 -5.96 6.01 3.70
C LEU A 83 -7.27 5.42 3.14
N MET A 84 -8.41 6.05 3.48
CA MET A 84 -9.75 5.61 3.08
C MET A 84 -10.24 6.24 1.77
N ALA A 85 -9.39 6.98 1.04
CA ALA A 85 -9.67 7.53 -0.28
C ALA A 85 -9.67 6.44 -1.38
N VAL A 86 -10.38 5.34 -1.14
CA VAL A 86 -10.54 4.19 -2.04
C VAL A 86 -12.02 3.79 -2.09
N LYS A 87 -12.42 3.09 -3.15
CA LYS A 87 -13.82 2.64 -3.31
C LYS A 87 -14.21 1.61 -2.25
N LYS A 88 -13.31 0.66 -1.97
CA LYS A 88 -13.51 -0.42 -1.01
C LYS A 88 -12.19 -0.83 -0.36
N VAL A 89 -12.30 -1.33 0.86
CA VAL A 89 -11.26 -2.10 1.55
C VAL A 89 -11.76 -3.53 1.68
N GLU A 90 -11.03 -4.47 1.10
CA GLU A 90 -11.30 -5.91 1.09
C GLU A 90 -10.07 -6.66 1.63
N ALA A 91 -10.16 -7.99 1.75
CA ALA A 91 -9.03 -8.82 2.14
C ALA A 91 -8.97 -10.09 1.30
N THR A 92 -7.78 -10.67 1.14
CA THR A 92 -7.66 -12.02 0.62
C THR A 92 -8.19 -13.04 1.63
N ARG A 93 -8.51 -14.25 1.16
CA ARG A 93 -8.92 -15.35 2.05
C ARG A 93 -7.73 -15.87 2.86
N ASN A 94 -7.96 -16.32 4.09
CA ASN A 94 -6.98 -17.14 4.82
C ASN A 94 -6.88 -18.51 4.15
N SER A 95 -5.72 -18.83 3.58
CA SER A 95 -5.45 -20.17 3.05
C SER A 95 -4.75 -21.04 4.09
N SER A 96 -5.03 -22.35 4.10
CA SER A 96 -4.40 -23.30 5.02
C SER A 96 -2.88 -23.41 4.87
N PHE A 97 -2.35 -22.97 3.73
CA PHE A 97 -0.94 -23.07 3.37
C PHE A 97 -0.21 -21.72 3.42
N ASN A 98 -0.92 -20.62 3.70
CA ASN A 98 -0.41 -19.25 3.72
C ASN A 98 0.44 -18.87 2.48
N ILE A 99 0.05 -19.36 1.30
CA ILE A 99 0.71 -19.02 0.03
C ILE A 99 0.01 -17.78 -0.54
N ARG A 100 0.58 -16.59 -0.31
CA ARG A 100 -0.07 -15.31 -0.65
C ARG A 100 -0.28 -15.13 -2.15
N GLY A 101 0.65 -15.61 -2.98
CA GLY A 101 0.47 -15.60 -4.44
C GLY A 101 -0.78 -16.37 -4.89
N LEU A 102 -1.09 -17.49 -4.23
CA LEU A 102 -2.29 -18.26 -4.50
C LEU A 102 -3.54 -17.53 -4.00
N GLU A 103 -3.50 -16.95 -2.80
CA GLU A 103 -4.60 -16.13 -2.25
C GLU A 103 -4.97 -14.96 -3.17
N ILE A 104 -3.97 -14.24 -3.68
CA ILE A 104 -4.15 -13.12 -4.63
C ILE A 104 -4.75 -13.63 -5.95
N LYS A 105 -4.20 -14.71 -6.51
CA LYS A 105 -4.71 -15.32 -7.74
C LYS A 105 -6.17 -15.75 -7.59
N ASP A 106 -6.51 -16.37 -6.45
CA ASP A 106 -7.87 -16.82 -6.16
C ASP A 106 -8.83 -15.65 -5.96
N TYR A 107 -8.37 -14.56 -5.34
CA TYR A 107 -9.16 -13.34 -5.20
C TYR A 107 -9.50 -12.73 -6.57
N LEU A 108 -8.53 -12.70 -7.50
CA LEU A 108 -8.67 -12.08 -8.82
C LEU A 108 -9.46 -12.92 -9.82
N LYS A 109 -9.63 -14.22 -9.59
CA LYS A 109 -10.14 -15.16 -10.61
C LYS A 109 -11.50 -14.78 -11.20
N ASP A 110 -12.38 -14.21 -10.36
CA ASP A 110 -13.76 -13.83 -10.70
C ASP A 110 -13.96 -12.30 -10.75
N LYS A 111 -12.87 -11.51 -10.67
CA LYS A 111 -12.95 -10.05 -10.67
C LYS A 111 -12.93 -9.52 -12.11
N GLU A 112 -13.78 -8.54 -12.37
CA GLU A 112 -13.65 -7.70 -13.57
C GLU A 112 -12.33 -6.92 -13.52
N ASP A 113 -11.73 -6.61 -14.66
CA ASP A 113 -10.45 -5.88 -14.73
C ASP A 113 -9.30 -6.52 -13.91
N LYS A 114 -9.30 -7.85 -13.75
CA LYS A 114 -8.30 -8.60 -12.96
C LYS A 114 -6.83 -8.40 -13.37
N GLU A 115 -6.57 -7.79 -14.52
CA GLU A 115 -5.24 -7.41 -14.99
C GLU A 115 -4.77 -6.05 -14.44
N ASN A 116 -5.68 -5.24 -13.91
CA ASN A 116 -5.40 -3.92 -13.34
C ASN A 116 -5.13 -4.04 -11.84
N PHE A 117 -3.91 -4.44 -11.50
CA PHE A 117 -3.52 -4.55 -10.10
C PHE A 117 -2.06 -4.20 -9.84
N LEU A 118 -1.81 -3.90 -8.57
CA LEU A 118 -0.49 -3.69 -7.98
C LEU A 118 -0.41 -4.52 -6.70
N ILE A 119 0.71 -5.15 -6.46
CA ILE A 119 1.05 -5.80 -5.18
C ILE A 119 2.20 -5.04 -4.55
N ILE A 120 2.04 -4.62 -3.30
CA ILE A 120 3.07 -3.93 -2.53
C ILE A 120 3.45 -4.81 -1.35
N ASP A 121 4.67 -5.35 -1.40
CA ASP A 121 5.12 -6.39 -0.46
C ASP A 121 6.64 -6.40 -0.32
N ASN A 122 7.15 -6.78 0.86
CA ASN A 122 8.58 -6.98 1.06
C ASN A 122 9.04 -8.40 0.71
N GLU A 123 8.16 -9.38 0.94
CA GLU A 123 8.41 -10.79 0.71
C GLU A 123 7.59 -11.18 -0.52
N THR A 124 8.26 -11.68 -1.54
CA THR A 124 7.61 -11.94 -2.84
C THR A 124 7.89 -13.33 -3.37
N THR A 125 8.64 -14.14 -2.62
CA THR A 125 9.12 -15.45 -3.07
C THR A 125 7.94 -16.39 -3.36
N ASP A 126 6.89 -16.35 -2.54
CA ASP A 126 5.65 -17.12 -2.70
C ASP A 126 4.61 -16.44 -3.62
N ILE A 127 4.88 -15.20 -4.05
CA ILE A 127 4.00 -14.39 -4.92
C ILE A 127 4.41 -14.55 -6.38
N VAL A 128 5.70 -14.43 -6.70
CA VAL A 128 6.22 -14.41 -8.08
C VAL A 128 5.97 -15.70 -8.87
N SER A 129 5.63 -16.80 -8.19
CA SER A 129 5.23 -18.06 -8.84
C SER A 129 3.82 -18.02 -9.44
N PHE A 130 2.99 -17.03 -9.07
CA PHE A 130 1.58 -16.95 -9.43
C PHE A 130 1.21 -15.70 -10.22
N VAL A 131 2.03 -14.64 -10.14
CA VAL A 131 1.77 -13.34 -10.78
C VAL A 131 3.03 -12.78 -11.42
N ASN A 132 2.86 -11.94 -12.45
CA ASN A 132 3.97 -11.33 -13.15
C ASN A 132 4.69 -10.29 -12.27
N LYS A 133 6.01 -10.29 -12.30
CA LYS A 133 6.86 -9.39 -11.50
C LYS A 133 6.62 -7.91 -11.78
N ASP A 134 6.12 -7.56 -12.96
CA ASP A 134 5.85 -6.18 -13.36
C ASP A 134 4.68 -5.55 -12.59
N LYS A 135 3.86 -6.40 -11.94
CA LYS A 135 2.73 -6.03 -11.06
C LYS A 135 3.14 -5.89 -9.59
N ILE A 136 4.41 -6.11 -9.25
CA ILE A 136 4.88 -6.12 -7.87
C ILE A 136 5.80 -4.91 -7.66
N LEU A 137 5.45 -4.07 -6.68
CA LEU A 137 6.35 -3.09 -6.08
C LEU A 137 6.94 -3.73 -4.82
N LYS A 138 8.16 -4.25 -4.96
CA LYS A 138 8.87 -4.86 -3.84
C LYS A 138 9.45 -3.78 -2.92
N THR A 139 9.11 -3.80 -1.64
CA THR A 139 9.74 -2.95 -0.62
C THR A 139 10.87 -3.71 0.08
N VAL A 140 11.77 -3.01 0.76
CA VAL A 140 12.78 -3.63 1.62
C VAL A 140 12.75 -2.96 2.98
N SER A 141 12.36 -3.72 4.00
CA SER A 141 12.32 -3.24 5.38
C SER A 141 13.63 -2.56 5.78
N ASN A 142 13.54 -1.40 6.43
CA ASN A 142 14.65 -0.60 6.98
C ASN A 142 15.63 0.05 5.97
N LYS A 143 15.62 -0.30 4.68
CA LYS A 143 16.58 0.24 3.69
C LYS A 143 15.93 0.86 2.47
N ASP A 144 14.76 0.38 2.07
CA ASP A 144 14.00 0.90 0.93
C ASP A 144 12.50 0.72 1.23
N VAL A 145 12.06 1.41 2.29
CA VAL A 145 10.64 1.51 2.65
C VAL A 145 9.87 2.18 1.52
N LEU A 146 8.56 1.93 1.46
CA LEU A 146 7.74 2.51 0.41
C LEU A 146 7.86 4.04 0.42
N ASN A 147 8.19 4.62 -0.72
CA ASN A 147 8.35 6.05 -0.87
C ASN A 147 7.76 6.58 -2.16
N LYS A 148 7.53 7.90 -2.20
CA LYS A 148 6.90 8.58 -3.33
C LYS A 148 7.61 8.34 -4.66
N LYS A 149 8.94 8.26 -4.68
CA LYS A 149 9.71 8.04 -5.91
C LYS A 149 9.44 6.66 -6.52
N GLN A 150 9.27 5.63 -5.69
CA GLN A 150 8.87 4.29 -6.18
C GLN A 150 7.47 4.33 -6.81
N ILE A 151 6.53 5.05 -6.19
CA ILE A 151 5.18 5.27 -6.72
C ILE A 151 5.21 6.05 -8.05
N GLU A 152 5.95 7.15 -8.13
CA GLU A 152 6.12 7.94 -9.35
C GLU A 152 6.65 7.08 -10.50
N ASN A 153 7.69 6.29 -10.26
CA ASN A 153 8.25 5.38 -11.26
C ASN A 153 7.22 4.35 -11.73
N TYR A 154 6.39 3.83 -10.82
CA TYR A 154 5.31 2.92 -11.14
C TYR A 154 4.22 3.58 -11.99
N LEU A 155 3.77 4.77 -11.61
CA LEU A 155 2.73 5.52 -12.34
C LEU A 155 3.21 5.94 -13.74
N VAL A 156 4.48 6.30 -13.91
CA VAL A 156 5.11 6.54 -15.22
C VAL A 156 5.08 5.26 -16.07
N LYS A 157 5.39 4.10 -15.49
CA LYS A 157 5.33 2.81 -16.20
C LYS A 157 3.92 2.45 -16.64
N LEU A 158 2.89 2.83 -15.87
CA LEU A 158 1.49 2.69 -16.25
C LEU A 158 1.02 3.73 -17.29
N GLY A 159 1.84 4.73 -17.62
CA GLY A 159 1.46 5.83 -18.50
C GLY A 159 0.48 6.82 -17.88
N LEU A 160 0.37 6.84 -16.54
CA LEU A 160 -0.51 7.75 -15.79
C LEU A 160 0.19 9.04 -15.36
N MET A 161 1.51 9.10 -15.47
CA MET A 161 2.31 10.28 -15.14
C MET A 161 3.43 10.48 -16.17
N LYS A 162 3.83 11.73 -16.44
CA LYS A 162 4.99 12.00 -17.31
C LYS A 162 6.27 11.99 -16.49
N LYS A 163 7.34 11.47 -17.11
CA LYS A 163 8.68 11.49 -16.51
C LYS A 163 9.15 12.95 -16.36
N GLY A 164 9.30 13.42 -15.12
CA GLY A 164 9.86 14.75 -14.82
C GLY A 164 8.86 15.85 -14.46
N GLU A 165 7.56 15.55 -14.30
CA GLU A 165 6.64 16.48 -13.64
C GLU A 165 6.95 16.52 -12.14
N LYS A 166 7.89 17.39 -11.74
CA LYS A 166 7.99 17.83 -10.35
C LYS A 166 6.68 18.53 -10.00
N ASN A 167 6.01 18.05 -8.94
CA ASN A 167 4.82 18.70 -8.41
C ASN A 167 5.09 20.18 -8.17
N LEU A 168 4.30 21.05 -8.81
CA LEU A 168 4.38 22.52 -8.70
C LEU A 168 4.16 23.03 -7.26
N GLN A 169 3.75 22.17 -6.33
CA GLN A 169 3.56 22.53 -4.92
C GLN A 169 4.89 22.75 -4.15
N ASP A 170 6.01 22.18 -4.60
CA ASP A 170 7.32 22.41 -3.97
C ASP A 170 7.93 23.80 -4.28
N ASN A 171 7.39 24.51 -5.28
CA ASN A 171 7.84 25.85 -5.64
C ASN A 171 7.04 26.97 -4.94
N LEU A 172 5.88 26.67 -4.37
CA LEU A 172 5.06 27.70 -3.68
C LEU A 172 5.54 28.00 -2.25
N VAL A 173 6.28 27.10 -1.61
CA VAL A 173 6.82 27.33 -0.25
C VAL A 173 8.13 28.13 -0.27
N LYS A 174 8.81 28.23 -1.41
CA LYS A 174 10.07 28.99 -1.50
C LYS A 174 9.88 30.48 -1.78
N ASP A 175 8.73 30.88 -2.32
CA ASP A 175 8.49 32.28 -2.64
C ASP A 175 7.89 33.08 -1.46
N GLU A 176 7.36 32.43 -0.42
CA GLU A 176 6.85 33.11 0.79
C GLU A 176 7.93 33.39 1.86
N LEU A 177 9.16 32.86 1.70
CA LEU A 177 10.27 33.07 2.65
C LEU A 177 11.26 34.16 2.21
N ILE A 178 10.98 34.90 1.14
CA ILE A 178 11.85 35.99 0.64
C ILE A 178 11.22 37.39 0.86
N LEU A 179 10.02 37.50 1.43
CA LEU A 179 9.33 38.78 1.65
C LEU A 179 8.86 39.04 3.09
N GLY A 180 9.48 38.41 4.10
CA GLY A 180 9.26 38.69 5.52
C GLY A 180 10.49 39.27 6.20
#